data_AF-A0A9X0UHQ4-F1
#
_entry.id   AF-A0A9X0UHQ4-F1
#
_cell.length_a   1.000
_cell.length_b   1.000
_cell.length_c   1.000
_cell.angle_alpha   90.00
_cell.angle_beta   90.00
_cell.angle_gamma   90.00
#
_symmetry.space_group_name_H-M   'P 1'
#
loop_
_entity.id
_entity.type
_entity.pdbx_description
1 polymer ?
#
loop_
_entity_poly.entity_id
_entity_poly.type
_entity_poly.pdbx_seq_one_letter_code
_entity_poly.pdbx_strand_id
1 'polypeptide(L)'
;MPNDDLQELGEKAMMSEKTPADFDSISAYVDHLRNDVTIDREKFSRLDEKELLARSAIGSAITLQGINEKLETVVCPQFMAMVATQNLTADEIVATIKTYKEKSLSTSDYSLYLKDELSIAQSREHSNALVEAYQQLEPELSIEQIEDKVMGLRP
;
A
#
# COMPACT_ATOMS: atom_id res chain seq x y z
N MET A 1 -8.98 -11.87 -10.49
CA MET A 1 -8.81 -10.54 -9.87
C MET A 1 -8.73 -9.56 -11.02
N PRO A 2 -9.67 -8.61 -11.19
CA PRO A 2 -9.63 -7.75 -12.35
C PRO A 2 -8.66 -6.61 -12.10
N ASN A 3 -7.59 -6.57 -12.90
CA ASN A 3 -6.69 -5.43 -13.07
C ASN A 3 -7.44 -4.18 -13.60
N ASP A 4 -8.70 -4.37 -13.99
CA ASP A 4 -9.55 -3.40 -14.65
C ASP A 4 -9.95 -2.22 -13.73
N ASP A 5 -9.94 -2.37 -12.39
CA ASP A 5 -10.29 -1.26 -11.48
C ASP A 5 -9.20 -0.17 -11.48
N LEU A 6 -7.91 -0.51 -11.54
CA LEU A 6 -6.82 0.47 -11.44
C LEU A 6 -6.62 1.26 -12.75
N GLN A 7 -6.67 0.57 -13.89
CA GLN A 7 -6.54 1.23 -15.20
C GLN A 7 -7.74 2.12 -15.49
N GLU A 8 -8.95 1.65 -15.18
CA GLU A 8 -10.16 2.45 -15.33
C GLU A 8 -10.17 3.63 -14.37
N LEU A 9 -9.78 3.45 -13.10
CA LEU A 9 -9.66 4.54 -12.14
C LEU A 9 -8.64 5.58 -12.62
N GLY A 10 -7.51 5.14 -13.18
CA GLY A 10 -6.51 6.02 -13.79
C GLY A 10 -7.04 6.80 -14.99
N GLU A 11 -7.74 6.16 -15.92
CA GLU A 11 -8.36 6.84 -17.07
C GLU A 11 -9.42 7.85 -16.61
N LYS A 12 -10.28 7.47 -15.66
CA LYS A 12 -11.28 8.38 -15.08
C LYS A 12 -10.62 9.59 -14.43
N ALA A 13 -9.54 9.38 -13.67
CA ALA A 13 -8.78 10.48 -13.09
C ALA A 13 -8.18 11.42 -14.16
N MET A 14 -7.71 10.87 -15.28
CA MET A 14 -7.17 11.66 -16.40
C MET A 14 -8.25 12.43 -17.17
N MET A 15 -9.48 11.90 -17.24
CA MET A 15 -10.61 12.54 -17.95
C MET A 15 -11.41 13.50 -17.05
N SER A 16 -11.25 13.40 -15.73
CA SER A 16 -11.91 14.27 -14.76
C SER A 16 -11.35 15.70 -14.83
N GLU A 17 -12.24 16.69 -14.87
CA GLU A 17 -11.87 18.10 -14.67
C GLU A 17 -11.58 18.42 -13.19
N LYS A 18 -11.99 17.53 -12.27
CA LYS A 18 -11.73 17.64 -10.84
C LYS A 18 -10.54 16.81 -10.40
N THR A 19 -9.87 17.29 -9.36
CA THR A 19 -8.72 16.69 -8.70
C THR A 19 -9.07 16.31 -7.26
N PRO A 20 -8.21 15.55 -6.53
CA PRO A 20 -8.44 15.29 -5.12
C PRO A 20 -8.65 16.56 -4.26
N ALA A 21 -8.07 17.69 -4.64
CA ALA A 21 -8.19 18.95 -3.90
C ALA A 21 -9.59 19.58 -3.95
N ASP A 22 -10.45 19.12 -4.86
CA ASP A 22 -11.83 19.59 -5.01
C ASP A 22 -12.82 18.86 -4.07
N PHE A 23 -12.31 18.00 -3.18
CA PHE A 23 -13.10 17.14 -2.28
C PHE A 23 -12.56 17.17 -0.85
N ASP A 24 -13.46 16.90 0.11
CA ASP A 24 -13.11 16.84 1.53
C ASP A 24 -12.30 15.59 1.92
N SER A 25 -12.29 14.57 1.05
CA SER A 25 -11.61 13.29 1.27
C SER A 25 -11.24 12.63 -0.05
N ILE A 26 -10.20 11.79 -0.03
CA ILE A 26 -9.86 10.99 -1.21
C ILE A 26 -10.96 9.98 -1.51
N SER A 27 -11.67 9.48 -0.49
CA SER A 27 -12.83 8.60 -0.67
C SER A 27 -13.92 9.28 -1.51
N ALA A 28 -14.23 10.55 -1.23
CA ALA A 28 -15.20 11.33 -1.99
C ALA A 28 -14.73 11.57 -3.45
N TYR A 29 -13.44 11.81 -3.66
CA TYR A 29 -12.87 11.89 -5.00
C TYR A 29 -12.99 10.56 -5.77
N VAL A 30 -12.66 9.42 -5.13
CA VAL A 30 -12.80 8.09 -5.74
C VAL A 30 -14.26 7.79 -6.10
N ASP A 31 -15.20 8.15 -5.22
CA ASP A 31 -16.63 8.01 -5.50
C ASP A 31 -17.07 8.85 -6.69
N HIS A 32 -16.59 10.09 -6.81
CA HIS A 32 -16.81 10.92 -7.99
C HIS A 32 -16.27 10.26 -9.26
N LEU A 33 -15.02 9.80 -9.25
CA LEU A 33 -14.44 9.11 -10.40
C LEU A 33 -15.28 7.91 -10.82
N ARG A 34 -15.71 7.08 -9.85
CA ARG A 34 -16.45 5.85 -10.13
C ARG A 34 -17.82 6.10 -10.73
N ASN A 35 -18.54 7.10 -10.23
CA ASN A 35 -19.97 7.29 -10.51
C ASN A 35 -20.25 8.39 -11.54
N ASP A 36 -19.44 9.43 -11.59
CA ASP A 36 -19.75 10.63 -12.39
C ASP A 36 -18.87 10.75 -13.65
N VAL A 37 -17.68 10.13 -13.66
CA VAL A 37 -16.77 10.21 -14.80
C VAL A 37 -17.00 9.05 -15.75
N THR A 38 -17.43 9.39 -16.97
CA THR A 38 -17.59 8.40 -18.05
C THR A 38 -16.35 8.38 -18.93
N ILE A 39 -15.93 7.18 -19.34
CA ILE A 39 -14.79 6.99 -20.25
C ILE A 39 -15.27 6.40 -21.58
N ASP A 40 -14.57 6.72 -22.66
CA ASP A 40 -14.76 6.08 -23.95
C ASP A 40 -14.16 4.67 -23.92
N ARG A 41 -15.04 3.67 -23.81
CA ARG A 41 -14.64 2.25 -23.71
C ARG A 41 -13.98 1.73 -24.98
N GLU A 42 -14.39 2.21 -26.14
CA GLU A 42 -13.81 1.79 -27.41
C GLU A 42 -12.37 2.28 -27.52
N LYS A 43 -12.13 3.56 -27.19
CA LYS A 43 -10.78 4.12 -27.13
C LYS A 43 -9.93 3.43 -26.07
N PHE A 44 -10.48 3.23 -24.87
CA PHE A 44 -9.77 2.60 -23.75
C PHE A 44 -9.31 1.17 -24.07
N SER A 45 -10.16 0.37 -24.73
CA SER A 45 -9.79 -1.01 -25.14
C SER A 45 -8.71 -1.09 -26.22
N ARG A 46 -8.35 0.03 -26.86
CA ARG A 46 -7.33 0.11 -27.91
C ARG A 46 -5.99 0.69 -27.42
N LEU A 47 -5.89 1.02 -26.14
CA LEU A 47 -4.67 1.56 -25.55
C LEU A 47 -3.54 0.52 -25.59
N ASP A 48 -2.32 1.01 -25.80
CA ASP A 48 -1.14 0.17 -25.75
C ASP A 48 -0.69 -0.15 -24.31
N GLU A 49 0.27 -1.05 -24.15
CA GLU A 49 0.76 -1.47 -22.83
C GLU A 49 1.32 -0.31 -22.00
N LYS A 50 1.99 0.66 -22.63
CA LYS A 50 2.58 1.80 -21.94
C LYS A 50 1.49 2.76 -21.45
N GLU A 51 0.47 2.97 -22.27
CA GLU A 51 -0.71 3.75 -21.94
C GLU A 51 -1.52 3.12 -20.80
N LEU A 52 -1.71 1.80 -20.81
CA LEU A 52 -2.36 1.06 -19.73
C LEU A 52 -1.51 1.07 -18.45
N LEU A 53 -0.19 0.97 -18.56
CA LEU A 53 0.72 1.06 -17.41
C LEU A 53 0.67 2.45 -16.75
N ALA A 54 0.67 3.53 -17.53
CA ALA A 54 0.55 4.89 -17.00
C ALA A 54 -0.74 5.07 -16.19
N ARG A 55 -1.87 4.56 -16.69
CA ARG A 55 -3.17 4.59 -15.99
C ARG A 55 -3.17 3.73 -14.74
N SER A 56 -2.57 2.54 -14.82
CA SER A 56 -2.38 1.66 -13.65
C SER A 56 -1.61 2.38 -12.55
N ALA A 57 -0.56 3.14 -12.90
CA ALA A 57 0.24 3.90 -11.94
C ALA A 57 -0.58 5.04 -11.29
N ILE A 58 -1.37 5.78 -12.07
CA ILE A 58 -2.27 6.83 -11.55
C ILE A 58 -3.32 6.22 -10.62
N GLY A 59 -4.00 5.15 -11.04
CA GLY A 59 -5.00 4.46 -10.22
C GLY A 59 -4.40 3.88 -8.93
N SER A 60 -3.18 3.34 -9.00
CA SER A 60 -2.45 2.85 -7.83
C SER A 60 -2.11 3.99 -6.85
N ALA A 61 -1.69 5.15 -7.36
CA ALA A 61 -1.39 6.32 -6.53
C ALA A 61 -2.64 6.85 -5.81
N ILE A 62 -3.79 6.87 -6.48
CA ILE A 62 -5.09 7.24 -5.88
C ILE A 62 -5.49 6.22 -4.82
N THR A 63 -5.34 4.93 -5.13
CA THR A 63 -5.64 3.83 -4.18
C THR A 63 -4.77 3.93 -2.93
N LEU A 64 -3.48 4.23 -3.09
CA LEU A 64 -2.56 4.43 -1.97
C LEU A 64 -2.95 5.65 -1.11
N GLN A 65 -3.40 6.74 -1.72
CA GLN A 65 -3.97 7.87 -0.96
C GLN A 65 -5.21 7.44 -0.15
N GLY A 66 -6.08 6.59 -0.72
CA GLY A 66 -7.20 5.97 0.01
C GLY A 66 -6.78 5.13 1.22
N ILE A 67 -5.70 4.35 1.07
CA ILE A 67 -5.11 3.60 2.18
C ILE A 67 -4.57 4.55 3.25
N ASN A 68 -3.87 5.61 2.84
CA ASN A 68 -3.30 6.60 3.75
C ASN A 68 -4.39 7.32 4.57
N GLU A 69 -5.50 7.71 3.93
CA GLU A 69 -6.66 8.30 4.60
C GLU A 69 -7.26 7.32 5.62
N LYS A 70 -7.53 6.07 5.21
CA LYS A 70 -8.17 5.07 6.07
C LYS A 70 -7.33 4.65 7.27
N LEU A 71 -6.01 4.61 7.12
CA LEU A 71 -5.07 4.24 8.19
C LEU A 71 -4.53 5.46 8.95
N GLU A 72 -4.85 6.67 8.47
CA GLU A 72 -4.36 7.97 8.94
C GLU A 72 -2.83 7.96 9.12
N THR A 73 -2.12 7.47 8.11
CA THR A 73 -0.65 7.42 8.08
C THR A 73 -0.16 7.45 6.64
N VAL A 74 1.11 7.81 6.44
CA VAL A 74 1.73 7.84 5.12
C VAL A 74 2.41 6.50 4.85
N VAL A 75 1.83 5.71 3.95
CA VAL A 75 2.42 4.47 3.45
C VAL A 75 3.28 4.79 2.22
N CYS A 76 4.55 4.40 2.26
CA CYS A 76 5.48 4.63 1.17
C CYS A 76 5.21 3.67 0.00
N PRO A 77 5.26 4.12 -1.28
CA PRO A 77 5.16 3.23 -2.44
C PRO A 77 6.20 2.10 -2.42
N GLN A 78 7.41 2.35 -1.91
CA GLN A 78 8.47 1.34 -1.79
C GLN A 78 8.08 0.21 -0.81
N PHE A 79 7.34 0.53 0.25
CA PHE A 79 6.79 -0.49 1.15
C PHE A 79 5.79 -1.37 0.40
N MET A 80 4.87 -0.77 -0.34
CA MET A 80 3.88 -1.52 -1.14
C MET A 80 4.55 -2.42 -2.19
N ALA A 81 5.59 -1.91 -2.86
CA ALA A 81 6.38 -2.70 -3.80
C ALA A 81 7.09 -3.87 -3.10
N MET A 82 7.56 -3.68 -1.87
CA MET A 82 8.25 -4.73 -1.12
C MET A 82 7.30 -5.83 -0.66
N VAL A 83 6.17 -5.47 -0.05
CA VAL A 83 5.18 -6.46 0.41
C VAL A 83 4.51 -7.20 -0.75
N ALA A 84 4.44 -6.59 -1.94
CA ALA A 84 3.94 -7.26 -3.14
C ALA A 84 4.82 -8.42 -3.63
N THR A 85 6.10 -8.48 -3.23
CA THR A 85 6.97 -9.64 -3.52
C THR A 85 7.01 -10.66 -2.40
N GLN A 86 6.33 -10.40 -1.28
CA GLN A 86 6.30 -11.28 -0.12
C GLN A 86 4.98 -12.06 -0.08
N ASN A 87 4.99 -13.25 0.52
CA ASN A 87 3.78 -14.03 0.71
C ASN A 87 3.05 -13.60 1.99
N LEU A 88 2.62 -12.34 2.02
CA LEU A 88 1.91 -11.74 3.16
C LEU A 88 0.40 -11.68 2.91
N THR A 89 -0.35 -11.88 3.97
CA THR A 89 -1.78 -11.60 4.01
C THR A 89 -2.03 -10.09 4.10
N ALA A 90 -3.25 -9.66 3.73
CA ALA A 90 -3.65 -8.27 3.89
C ALA A 90 -3.63 -7.82 5.37
N ASP A 91 -3.98 -8.72 6.29
CA ASP A 91 -3.98 -8.43 7.72
C ASP A 91 -2.57 -8.21 8.26
N GLU A 92 -1.58 -8.99 7.83
CA GLU A 92 -0.17 -8.79 8.17
C GLU A 92 0.36 -7.44 7.67
N ILE A 93 0.01 -7.04 6.44
CA ILE A 93 0.38 -5.74 5.88
C ILE A 93 -0.26 -4.60 6.70
N VAL A 94 -1.56 -4.70 7.00
CA VAL A 94 -2.28 -3.67 7.76
C VAL A 94 -1.78 -3.58 9.21
N ALA A 95 -1.53 -4.71 9.88
CA ALA A 95 -0.98 -4.75 11.23
C ALA A 95 0.41 -4.12 11.28
N THR A 96 1.25 -4.38 10.29
CA THR A 96 2.57 -3.75 10.15
C THR A 96 2.44 -2.24 10.03
N ILE A 97 1.58 -1.73 9.14
CA ILE A 97 1.36 -0.29 8.95
C ILE A 97 0.86 0.37 10.25
N LYS A 98 -0.11 -0.24 10.93
CA LYS A 98 -0.68 0.28 12.19
C LYS A 98 0.37 0.31 13.30
N THR A 99 1.14 -0.76 13.47
CA THR A 99 2.17 -0.83 14.49
C THR A 99 3.29 0.17 14.19
N TYR A 100 3.68 0.35 12.92
CA TYR A 100 4.65 1.37 12.53
C TYR A 100 4.15 2.78 12.86
N LYS A 101 2.88 3.10 12.57
CA LYS A 101 2.24 4.37 12.97
C LYS A 101 2.32 4.57 14.50
N GLU A 102 1.93 3.57 15.29
CA GLU A 102 1.94 3.63 16.75
C GLU A 102 3.34 3.83 17.34
N LYS A 103 4.36 3.23 16.72
CA LYS A 103 5.76 3.36 17.14
C LYS A 103 6.51 4.53 16.51
N SER A 104 5.82 5.38 15.73
CA SER A 104 6.45 6.47 14.94
C SER A 104 7.55 5.99 13.99
N LEU A 105 7.44 4.76 13.47
CA LEU A 105 8.36 4.19 12.49
C LEU A 105 7.88 4.48 11.06
N SER A 106 8.83 4.71 10.16
CA SER A 106 8.53 4.95 8.75
C SER A 106 8.42 3.65 7.96
N THR A 107 7.39 3.55 7.13
CA THR A 107 7.26 2.44 6.16
C THR A 107 8.36 2.49 5.08
N SER A 108 9.02 3.63 4.85
CA SER A 108 10.20 3.70 3.96
C SER A 108 11.35 2.81 4.42
N ASP A 109 11.49 2.65 5.74
CA ASP A 109 12.64 1.99 6.35
C ASP A 109 12.45 0.47 6.40
N TYR A 110 11.24 -0.03 6.14
CA TYR A 110 10.93 -1.47 6.08
C TYR A 110 11.87 -2.21 5.13
N SER A 111 12.09 -1.68 3.92
CA SER A 111 12.98 -2.33 2.95
C SER A 111 14.45 -2.26 3.34
N LEU A 112 14.87 -1.20 4.06
CA LEU A 112 16.23 -1.07 4.59
C LEU A 112 16.46 -2.06 5.73
N TYR A 113 15.46 -2.23 6.60
CA TYR A 113 15.46 -3.24 7.66
C TYR A 113 15.64 -4.65 7.08
N LEU A 114 14.83 -5.02 6.07
CA LEU A 114 14.90 -6.35 5.46
C LEU A 114 16.25 -6.65 4.78
N LYS A 115 16.98 -5.61 4.37
CA LYS A 115 18.29 -5.72 3.71
C LYS A 115 19.48 -5.53 4.67
N ASP A 116 19.22 -5.42 5.97
CA ASP A 116 20.24 -5.11 6.99
C ASP A 116 21.01 -3.79 6.70
N GLU A 117 20.36 -2.80 6.09
CA GLU A 117 20.94 -1.50 5.72
C GLU A 117 20.73 -0.40 6.79
N LEU A 118 20.03 -0.74 7.89
CA LEU A 118 19.82 0.15 9.02
C LEU A 118 20.89 0.00 10.11
N SER A 119 21.00 0.99 11.00
CA SER A 119 21.83 0.85 12.20
C SER A 119 21.27 -0.24 13.13
N ILE A 120 22.12 -0.82 13.99
CA ILE A 120 21.69 -1.87 14.95
C ILE A 120 20.50 -1.41 15.82
N ALA A 121 20.51 -0.14 16.24
CA ALA A 121 19.44 0.42 17.04
C ALA A 121 18.11 0.46 16.26
N GLN A 122 18.14 0.99 15.05
CA GLN A 122 16.96 1.04 14.17
C GLN A 122 16.49 -0.36 13.80
N SER A 123 17.39 -1.28 13.45
CA SER A 123 17.03 -2.67 13.13
C SER A 123 16.31 -3.35 14.30
N ARG A 124 16.72 -3.06 15.55
CA ARG A 124 16.02 -3.57 16.73
C ARG A 124 14.62 -2.97 16.88
N GLU A 125 14.46 -1.68 16.65
CA GLU A 125 13.14 -1.02 16.70
C GLU A 125 12.17 -1.61 15.69
N HIS A 126 12.61 -1.79 14.44
CA HIS A 126 11.80 -2.41 13.39
C HIS A 126 11.48 -3.88 13.69
N SER A 127 12.47 -4.65 14.14
CA SER A 127 12.26 -6.06 14.52
C SER A 127 11.22 -6.19 15.64
N ASN A 128 11.35 -5.38 16.70
CA ASN A 128 10.41 -5.40 17.82
C ASN A 128 8.99 -5.01 17.38
N ALA A 129 8.86 -4.00 16.52
CA ALA A 129 7.56 -3.57 15.99
C ALA A 129 6.91 -4.67 15.14
N LEU A 130 7.67 -5.40 14.32
CA LEU A 130 7.15 -6.51 13.54
C LEU A 130 6.74 -7.69 14.43
N VAL A 131 7.56 -8.04 15.43
CA VAL A 131 7.20 -9.09 16.40
C VAL A 131 5.91 -8.73 17.12
N GLU A 132 5.75 -7.48 17.57
CA GLU A 132 4.53 -7.00 18.22
C GLU A 132 3.31 -7.07 17.28
N ALA A 133 3.46 -6.64 16.03
CA ALA A 133 2.38 -6.69 15.03
C ALA A 133 1.90 -8.13 14.78
N TYR A 134 2.83 -9.07 14.61
CA TYR A 134 2.51 -10.47 14.30
C TYR A 134 1.98 -11.20 15.52
N GLN A 135 2.49 -10.89 16.72
CA GLN A 135 1.98 -11.47 17.96
C GLN A 135 0.53 -11.04 18.27
N GLN A 136 0.12 -9.84 17.85
CA GLN A 136 -1.28 -9.40 17.96
C GLN A 136 -2.20 -10.18 17.01
N LEU A 137 -1.71 -10.55 15.82
CA LEU A 137 -2.48 -11.31 14.83
C LEU A 137 -2.56 -12.80 15.16
N GLU A 138 -1.48 -13.36 15.70
CA GLU A 138 -1.32 -14.80 15.94
C GLU A 138 -0.94 -15.05 17.41
N PRO A 139 -1.83 -14.72 18.37
CA PRO A 139 -1.54 -14.81 19.81
C PRO A 139 -1.31 -16.25 20.30
N GLU A 140 -1.65 -17.25 19.49
CA GLU A 140 -1.40 -18.66 19.76
C GLU A 140 0.04 -19.10 19.49
N LEU A 141 0.81 -18.34 18.71
CA LEU A 141 2.21 -18.65 18.43
C LEU A 141 3.13 -18.20 19.57
N SER A 142 4.21 -18.95 19.77
CA SER A 142 5.27 -18.54 20.68
C SER A 142 6.03 -17.34 20.12
N ILE A 143 6.70 -16.59 21.00
CA ILE A 143 7.57 -15.48 20.58
C ILE A 143 8.64 -15.96 19.58
N GLU A 144 9.24 -17.13 19.81
CA GLU A 144 10.24 -17.71 18.90
C GLU A 144 9.66 -17.98 17.51
N GLN A 145 8.43 -18.51 17.42
CA GLN A 145 7.76 -18.74 16.13
C GLN A 145 7.47 -17.41 15.40
N ILE A 146 7.10 -16.37 16.14
CA ILE A 146 6.88 -15.03 15.58
C ILE A 146 8.21 -14.42 15.11
N GLU A 147 9.27 -14.53 15.90
CA GLU A 147 10.61 -14.08 15.53
C GLU A 147 11.10 -14.79 14.25
N ASP A 148 10.88 -16.10 14.15
CA ASP A 148 11.17 -16.88 12.94
C ASP A 148 10.38 -16.37 11.72
N LYS A 149 9.10 -16.06 11.89
CA LYS A 149 8.28 -15.44 10.82
C LYS A 149 8.87 -14.10 10.38
N VAL A 150 9.24 -13.23 11.33
CA VAL A 150 9.84 -11.90 11.05
C VAL A 150 11.19 -12.04 10.35
N MET A 151 12.03 -12.97 10.79
CA MET A 151 13.30 -13.28 10.12
C MET A 151 13.08 -13.80 8.69
N GLY A 152 12.03 -14.59 8.47
CA GLY A 152 11.63 -15.11 7.17
C GLY A 152 11.11 -14.07 6.18
N LEU A 153 10.92 -12.80 6.59
CA LEU A 153 10.55 -11.71 5.70
C LEU A 153 11.71 -11.24 4.82
N ARG A 154 12.94 -11.54 5.22
CA ARG A 154 14.15 -11.10 4.51
C ARG A 154 14.28 -11.87 3.18
N PRO A 155 14.58 -11.18 2.07
CA PRO A 155 14.71 -11.80 0.75
C PRO A 155 15.94 -12.69 0.60
#